data_AF-A0A7Y5T384-F1
#
_entry.id   AF-A0A7Y5T384-F1
#
_cell.length_a   1.000
_cell.length_b   1.000
_cell.length_c   1.000
_cell.angle_alpha   90.00
_cell.angle_beta   90.00
_cell.angle_gamma   90.00
#
_symmetry.space_group_name_H-M   'P 1'
#
loop_
_entity.id
_entity.type
_entity.pdbx_description
1 polymer ?
#
loop_
_entity_poly.entity_id
_entity_poly.type
_entity_poly.pdbx_seq_one_letter_code
_entity_poly.pdbx_strand_id
1 'polypeptide(L)'
;MKYLTGSLVVLLLLTGCDWFDLRDPEEPSQRRSSFQEPFQPEFVLDNLRFAFSEANPENFRKCLGSDGDYQFIPSPEFQSSIPPLTREDEIVVFTNQMRDLLPQETMTVTFINAAFQPTQIDSVEWVADYRLFIPRSSTDYPSNIDGKMVLNLRKSPEGLWYIYRWRDFSVLNNFCWSQLKLRFMQ
;
A
#
# COMPACT_ATOMS: atom_id res chain seq x y z
N MET A 1 -39.80 36.47 48.76
CA MET A 1 -38.67 36.02 47.90
C MET A 1 -38.54 34.48 47.80
N LYS A 2 -39.64 33.71 47.87
CA LYS A 2 -39.60 32.22 47.78
C LYS A 2 -39.98 31.67 46.39
N TYR A 3 -40.48 32.52 45.49
CA TYR A 3 -40.88 32.12 44.13
C TYR A 3 -39.78 32.35 43.09
N LEU A 4 -38.72 33.10 43.44
CA LEU A 4 -37.63 33.43 42.51
C LEU A 4 -36.65 32.26 42.31
N THR A 5 -36.49 31.41 43.32
CA THR A 5 -35.60 30.23 43.28
C THR A 5 -36.20 29.05 42.50
N GLY A 6 -37.53 28.93 42.45
CA GLY A 6 -38.20 27.90 41.63
C GLY A 6 -38.11 28.17 40.13
N SER A 7 -38.06 29.44 39.72
CA SER A 7 -38.03 29.85 38.31
C SER A 7 -36.67 29.61 37.64
N LEU A 8 -35.57 29.61 38.40
CA LEU A 8 -34.21 29.45 37.87
C LEU A 8 -33.88 27.98 37.56
N VAL A 9 -34.44 27.03 38.32
CA VAL A 9 -34.18 25.59 38.13
C VAL A 9 -34.90 25.04 36.90
N VAL A 10 -36.07 25.59 36.54
CA VAL A 10 -36.84 25.18 35.36
C VAL A 10 -36.18 25.65 34.05
N LEU A 11 -35.46 26.78 34.07
CA LEU A 11 -34.79 27.31 32.87
C LEU A 11 -33.56 26.49 32.44
N LEU A 12 -32.88 25.84 33.39
CA LEU A 12 -31.69 25.00 33.13
C LEU A 12 -32.02 23.67 32.45
N LEU A 13 -33.26 23.18 32.56
CA LEU A 13 -33.68 21.90 31.97
C LEU A 13 -34.08 22.01 30.48
N LEU A 14 -34.16 23.21 29.92
CA LEU A 14 -34.55 23.43 28.51
C LEU A 14 -33.35 23.60 27.56
N THR A 15 -32.11 23.49 28.04
CA THR A 15 -30.89 23.62 27.22
C THR A 15 -30.22 22.28 26.87
N GLY A 16 -30.88 21.15 27.17
CA GLY A 16 -30.34 19.80 26.93
C GLY A 16 -30.74 19.16 25.59
N CYS A 17 -31.36 19.89 24.67
CA CYS A 17 -31.72 19.37 23.34
C CYS A 17 -30.54 19.56 22.37
N ASP A 18 -29.50 18.74 22.48
CA ASP A 18 -28.54 18.48 21.39
C ASP A 18 -27.69 17.21 21.63
N TRP A 19 -28.01 16.40 22.67
CA TRP A 19 -27.24 15.19 22.99
C TRP A 19 -27.61 13.97 22.13
N PHE A 20 -28.59 14.11 21.23
CA PHE A 20 -29.04 13.04 20.34
C PHE A 20 -29.03 13.47 18.87
N ASP A 21 -28.11 14.35 18.48
CA ASP A 21 -27.73 14.43 17.08
C ASP A 21 -27.04 13.12 16.71
N LEU A 22 -27.83 12.22 16.12
CA LEU A 22 -27.29 11.13 15.33
C LEU A 22 -26.44 11.77 14.25
N ARG A 23 -25.13 11.51 14.29
CA ARG A 23 -24.26 11.80 13.15
C ARG A 23 -24.94 11.26 11.89
N ASP A 24 -25.04 12.08 10.85
CA ASP A 24 -25.42 11.59 9.54
C ASP A 24 -24.54 10.37 9.21
N PRO A 25 -25.12 9.25 8.76
CA PRO A 25 -24.34 8.10 8.32
C PRO A 25 -23.36 8.59 7.25
N GLU A 26 -22.06 8.41 7.49
CA GLU A 26 -21.08 8.62 6.43
C GLU A 26 -21.49 7.73 5.25
N GLU A 27 -21.64 8.33 4.07
CA GLU A 27 -21.87 7.57 2.85
C GLU A 27 -20.75 6.51 2.73
N PRO A 28 -21.07 5.26 2.36
CA PRO A 28 -20.05 4.23 2.25
C PRO A 28 -19.04 4.61 1.17
N SER A 29 -17.92 5.21 1.57
CA SER A 29 -16.79 5.49 0.69
C SER A 29 -15.95 4.25 0.42
N GLN A 30 -16.51 3.05 0.64
CA GLN A 30 -15.84 1.80 0.33
C GLN A 30 -15.92 1.55 -1.18
N ARG A 31 -14.92 2.09 -1.89
CA ARG A 31 -14.47 1.49 -3.14
C ARG A 31 -14.24 0.01 -2.84
N ARG A 32 -15.11 -0.85 -3.37
CA ARG A 32 -15.10 -2.29 -3.10
C ARG A 32 -13.73 -2.85 -3.46
N SER A 33 -13.09 -3.54 -2.53
CA SER A 33 -11.78 -4.17 -2.76
C SER A 33 -11.89 -5.21 -3.87
N SER A 34 -11.01 -5.13 -4.88
CA SER A 34 -10.89 -6.11 -5.96
C SER A 34 -9.97 -7.27 -5.60
N PHE A 35 -9.53 -7.35 -4.34
CA PHE A 35 -8.61 -8.38 -3.86
C PHE A 35 -9.21 -9.78 -3.97
N GLN A 36 -8.44 -10.72 -4.51
CA GLN A 36 -8.80 -12.12 -4.69
C GLN A 36 -7.90 -13.02 -3.83
N GLU A 37 -8.41 -14.17 -3.38
CA GLU A 37 -7.55 -15.12 -2.66
C GLU A 37 -6.49 -15.72 -3.62
N PRO A 38 -5.19 -15.63 -3.27
CA PRO A 38 -4.12 -15.94 -4.21
C PRO A 38 -3.82 -17.45 -4.31
N PHE A 39 -4.75 -18.24 -4.86
CA PHE A 39 -4.53 -19.67 -5.11
C PHE A 39 -3.53 -19.96 -6.23
N GLN A 40 -3.23 -18.95 -7.05
CA GLN A 40 -2.27 -18.99 -8.15
C GLN A 40 -1.30 -17.80 -8.03
N PRO A 41 -0.03 -17.93 -8.46
CA PRO A 41 0.94 -16.85 -8.36
C PRO A 41 0.52 -15.60 -9.15
N GLU A 42 -0.20 -15.77 -10.26
CA GLU A 42 -0.77 -14.69 -11.07
C GLU A 42 -1.70 -13.78 -10.26
N PHE A 43 -2.52 -14.37 -9.38
CA PHE A 43 -3.44 -13.61 -8.53
C PHE A 43 -2.71 -12.70 -7.54
N VAL A 44 -1.50 -13.06 -7.12
CA VAL A 44 -0.67 -12.17 -6.28
C VAL A 44 -0.26 -10.93 -7.08
N LEU A 45 0.09 -11.09 -8.36
CA LEU A 45 0.48 -9.98 -9.23
C LEU A 45 -0.71 -9.07 -9.54
N ASP A 46 -1.90 -9.64 -9.76
CA ASP A 46 -3.13 -8.88 -9.94
C ASP A 46 -3.52 -8.13 -8.66
N ASN A 47 -3.48 -8.79 -7.51
CA ASN A 47 -3.70 -8.15 -6.22
C ASN A 47 -2.71 -7.04 -5.94
N LEU A 48 -1.44 -7.21 -6.33
CA LEU A 48 -0.43 -6.16 -6.23
C LEU A 48 -0.84 -4.95 -7.06
N ARG A 49 -1.26 -5.14 -8.33
CA ARG A 49 -1.77 -4.06 -9.18
C ARG A 49 -2.99 -3.38 -8.55
N PHE A 50 -3.94 -4.16 -8.04
CA PHE A 50 -5.13 -3.64 -7.39
C PHE A 50 -4.79 -2.84 -6.13
N ALA A 51 -3.81 -3.29 -5.34
CA ALA A 51 -3.37 -2.56 -4.15
C ALA A 51 -2.84 -1.16 -4.50
N PHE A 52 -2.07 -1.02 -5.59
CA PHE A 52 -1.65 0.30 -6.09
C PHE A 52 -2.83 1.13 -6.60
N SER A 53 -3.70 0.57 -7.46
CA SER A 53 -4.81 1.32 -8.06
C SER A 53 -5.92 1.69 -7.08
N GLU A 54 -6.12 0.90 -6.04
CA GLU A 54 -7.08 1.17 -4.97
C GLU A 54 -6.46 1.97 -3.83
N ALA A 55 -5.14 2.19 -3.85
CA ALA A 55 -4.37 2.78 -2.76
C ALA A 55 -4.75 2.12 -1.42
N ASN A 56 -4.57 0.79 -1.35
CA ASN A 56 -5.01 -0.01 -0.21
C ASN A 56 -3.83 -0.75 0.45
N PRO A 57 -3.30 -0.22 1.57
CA PRO A 57 -2.15 -0.80 2.27
C PRO A 57 -2.41 -2.21 2.79
N GLU A 58 -3.65 -2.54 3.13
CA GLU A 58 -3.99 -3.88 3.65
C GLU A 58 -3.97 -4.93 2.52
N ASN A 59 -4.44 -4.56 1.32
CA ASN A 59 -4.30 -5.42 0.14
C ASN A 59 -2.83 -5.60 -0.25
N PHE A 60 -2.04 -4.52 -0.19
CA PHE A 60 -0.60 -4.58 -0.42
C PHE A 60 0.07 -5.52 0.59
N ARG A 61 -0.25 -5.40 1.88
CA ARG A 61 0.26 -6.25 2.97
C ARG A 61 -0.02 -7.73 2.73
N LYS A 62 -1.21 -8.09 2.27
CA LYS A 62 -1.59 -9.47 1.97
C LYS A 62 -0.83 -10.09 0.80
N CYS A 63 -0.22 -9.28 -0.06
CA CYS A 63 0.63 -9.78 -1.14
C CYS A 63 2.01 -10.21 -0.65
N LEU A 64 2.43 -9.77 0.54
CA LEU A 64 3.76 -9.97 1.08
C LEU A 64 3.77 -11.08 2.14
N GLY A 65 4.86 -11.84 2.19
CA GLY A 65 5.14 -12.82 3.25
C GLY A 65 5.25 -12.15 4.62
N SER A 66 5.06 -12.93 5.68
CA SER A 66 5.19 -12.41 7.04
C SER A 66 6.59 -11.90 7.36
N ASP A 67 6.69 -11.08 8.40
CA ASP A 67 7.99 -10.65 8.94
C ASP A 67 8.83 -11.89 9.31
N GLY A 68 10.08 -11.91 8.84
CA GLY A 68 10.98 -13.06 8.92
C GLY A 68 11.02 -13.97 7.68
N ASP A 69 10.01 -13.93 6.81
CA ASP A 69 10.01 -14.64 5.52
C ASP A 69 10.11 -13.68 4.32
N TYR A 70 9.58 -12.45 4.47
CA TYR A 70 9.72 -11.40 3.46
C TYR A 70 11.11 -10.75 3.50
N GLN A 71 11.66 -10.49 2.31
CA GLN A 71 12.90 -9.74 2.14
C GLN A 71 12.84 -8.83 0.92
N PHE A 72 13.10 -7.54 1.14
CA PHE A 72 13.44 -6.61 0.06
C PHE A 72 14.94 -6.57 -0.20
N ILE A 73 15.32 -6.54 -1.48
CA ILE A 73 16.70 -6.37 -1.93
C ILE A 73 16.71 -5.16 -2.89
N PRO A 74 17.34 -4.04 -2.50
CA PRO A 74 17.38 -2.86 -3.34
C PRO A 74 18.28 -3.06 -4.56
N SER A 75 18.18 -2.12 -5.50
CA SER A 75 19.11 -2.00 -6.61
C SER A 75 20.56 -1.87 -6.09
N PRO A 76 21.57 -2.39 -6.81
CA PRO A 76 22.96 -2.44 -6.34
C PRO A 76 23.51 -1.08 -5.86
N GLU A 77 23.09 0.02 -6.48
CA GLU A 77 23.53 1.37 -6.15
C GLU A 77 23.05 1.85 -4.77
N PHE A 78 21.94 1.28 -4.27
CA PHE A 78 21.30 1.68 -3.01
C PHE A 78 21.47 0.65 -1.90
N GLN A 79 22.18 -0.45 -2.15
CA GLN A 79 22.33 -1.57 -1.21
C GLN A 79 22.99 -1.18 0.12
N SER A 80 23.88 -0.19 0.11
CA SER A 80 24.51 0.34 1.33
C SER A 80 23.66 1.37 2.07
N SER A 81 22.67 1.96 1.40
CA SER A 81 21.86 3.07 1.92
C SER A 81 20.50 2.61 2.44
N ILE A 82 19.98 1.50 1.93
CA ILE A 82 18.69 0.93 2.32
C ILE A 82 18.95 -0.29 3.21
N PRO A 83 18.58 -0.25 4.51
CA PRO A 83 18.69 -1.43 5.36
C PRO A 83 17.70 -2.52 4.89
N PRO A 84 17.87 -3.78 5.33
CA PRO A 84 16.88 -4.82 5.07
C PRO A 84 15.50 -4.38 5.55
N LEU A 85 14.53 -4.32 4.62
CA LEU A 85 13.17 -3.93 4.96
C LEU A 85 12.34 -5.14 5.36
N THR A 86 11.64 -5.01 6.47
CA THR A 86 10.59 -5.95 6.89
C THR A 86 9.33 -5.73 6.07
N ARG A 87 8.32 -6.61 6.21
CA ARG A 87 7.03 -6.36 5.57
C ARG A 87 6.41 -5.09 6.15
N GLU A 88 6.52 -4.85 7.45
CA GLU A 88 5.91 -3.67 8.05
C GLU A 88 6.54 -2.37 7.54
N ASP A 89 7.86 -2.34 7.31
CA ASP A 89 8.53 -1.19 6.69
C ASP A 89 7.98 -0.91 5.28
N GLU A 90 7.68 -1.96 4.50
CA GLU A 90 7.04 -1.81 3.19
C GLU A 90 5.67 -1.16 3.30
N ILE A 91 4.87 -1.53 4.31
CA ILE A 91 3.53 -0.98 4.51
C ILE A 91 3.61 0.49 4.90
N VAL A 92 4.54 0.85 5.78
CA VAL A 92 4.78 2.25 6.17
C VAL A 92 5.19 3.08 4.95
N VAL A 93 6.15 2.58 4.17
CA VAL A 93 6.63 3.26 2.97
C VAL A 93 5.52 3.41 1.93
N PHE A 94 4.71 2.37 1.70
CA PHE A 94 3.56 2.41 0.80
C PHE A 94 2.49 3.41 1.27
N THR A 95 2.20 3.42 2.58
CA THR A 95 1.22 4.35 3.17
C THR A 95 1.69 5.79 3.07
N ASN A 96 2.98 6.05 3.27
CA ASN A 96 3.54 7.39 3.12
C ASN A 96 3.49 7.87 1.66
N GLN A 97 3.74 6.99 0.68
CA GLN A 97 3.57 7.32 -0.75
C GLN A 97 2.13 7.74 -1.07
N MET A 98 1.15 7.06 -0.48
CA MET A 98 -0.26 7.39 -0.71
C MET A 98 -0.65 8.78 -0.18
N ARG A 99 0.02 9.29 0.87
CA ARG A 99 -0.24 10.62 1.42
C ARG A 99 0.16 11.73 0.45
N ASP A 100 1.08 11.46 -0.48
CA ASP A 100 1.54 12.39 -1.50
C ASP A 100 0.65 12.42 -2.76
N LEU A 101 -0.37 11.58 -2.83
CA LEU A 101 -1.27 11.51 -4.00
C LEU A 101 -2.12 12.76 -4.14
N LEU A 102 -2.37 13.15 -5.39
CA LEU A 102 -3.40 14.14 -5.70
C LEU A 102 -4.78 13.64 -5.25
N PRO A 103 -5.67 14.54 -4.76
CA PRO A 103 -7.02 14.16 -4.40
C PRO A 103 -7.74 13.45 -5.56
N GLN A 104 -8.42 12.35 -5.26
CA GLN A 104 -9.21 11.54 -6.22
C GLN A 104 -8.41 10.80 -7.30
N GLU A 105 -7.08 10.92 -7.31
CA GLU A 105 -6.20 10.20 -8.24
C GLU A 105 -5.65 8.90 -7.61
N THR A 106 -5.15 7.98 -8.43
CA THR A 106 -4.63 6.68 -7.98
C THR A 106 -3.28 6.34 -8.60
N MET A 107 -2.51 5.51 -7.90
CA MET A 107 -1.26 4.98 -8.44
C MET A 107 -1.56 3.91 -9.48
N THR A 108 -0.79 3.90 -10.58
CA THR A 108 -0.92 2.83 -11.58
C THR A 108 0.42 2.14 -11.75
N VAL A 109 0.45 0.83 -11.57
CA VAL A 109 1.62 0.01 -11.87
C VAL A 109 1.35 -0.85 -13.10
N THR A 110 2.27 -0.78 -14.07
CA THR A 110 2.23 -1.56 -15.30
C THR A 110 3.46 -2.47 -15.35
N PHE A 111 3.25 -3.72 -15.73
CA PHE A 111 4.32 -4.71 -15.90
C PHE A 111 4.48 -5.03 -17.38
N ILE A 112 5.72 -4.96 -17.88
CA ILE A 112 6.11 -5.09 -19.29
C ILE A 112 7.17 -6.20 -19.36
N ASN A 113 7.20 -6.95 -20.47
CA ASN A 113 8.13 -8.06 -20.66
C ASN A 113 8.08 -9.08 -19.50
N ALA A 114 6.89 -9.27 -18.93
CA ALA A 114 6.67 -10.07 -17.74
C ALA A 114 6.69 -11.57 -18.07
N ALA A 115 7.46 -12.34 -17.31
CA ALA A 115 7.52 -13.79 -17.49
C ALA A 115 7.78 -14.51 -16.17
N PHE A 116 7.13 -15.67 -16.00
CA PHE A 116 7.50 -16.63 -14.98
C PHE A 116 8.71 -17.45 -15.44
N GLN A 117 9.66 -17.62 -14.53
CA GLN A 117 10.81 -18.49 -14.65
C GLN A 117 10.62 -19.67 -13.69
N PRO A 118 10.68 -20.92 -14.19
CA PRO A 118 10.54 -22.08 -13.33
C PRO A 118 11.75 -22.17 -12.38
N THR A 119 11.49 -22.11 -11.08
CA THR A 119 12.51 -22.29 -10.04
C THR A 119 12.39 -23.65 -9.36
N GLN A 120 11.27 -23.93 -8.68
CA GLN A 120 11.00 -25.18 -7.96
C GLN A 120 9.49 -25.48 -7.97
N ILE A 121 9.07 -26.58 -7.33
CA ILE A 121 7.65 -27.01 -7.31
C ILE A 121 6.76 -26.01 -6.56
N ASP A 122 7.20 -25.52 -5.40
CA ASP A 122 6.41 -24.62 -4.54
C ASP A 122 6.93 -23.16 -4.54
N SER A 123 7.81 -22.83 -5.49
CA SER A 123 8.29 -21.47 -5.68
C SER A 123 8.49 -21.13 -7.15
N VAL A 124 8.08 -19.92 -7.51
CA VAL A 124 8.25 -19.39 -8.86
C VAL A 124 8.98 -18.06 -8.79
N GLU A 125 9.84 -17.82 -9.76
CA GLU A 125 10.42 -16.50 -9.99
C GLU A 125 9.63 -15.79 -11.09
N TRP A 126 9.31 -14.53 -10.88
CA TRP A 126 8.63 -13.69 -11.85
C TRP A 126 9.47 -12.46 -12.09
N VAL A 127 9.76 -12.20 -13.37
CA VAL A 127 10.62 -11.11 -13.81
C VAL A 127 9.81 -10.18 -14.69
N ALA A 128 9.90 -8.88 -14.47
CA ALA A 128 9.27 -7.88 -15.32
C ALA A 128 10.01 -6.54 -15.31
N ASP A 129 9.88 -5.81 -16.41
CA ASP A 129 10.08 -4.37 -16.41
C ASP A 129 8.82 -3.73 -15.81
N TYR A 130 8.96 -2.76 -14.92
CA TYR A 130 7.82 -2.09 -14.32
C TYR A 130 7.81 -0.60 -14.64
N ARG A 131 6.59 -0.04 -14.68
CA ARG A 131 6.34 1.40 -14.70
C ARG A 131 5.27 1.73 -13.68
N LEU A 132 5.66 2.45 -12.65
CA LEU A 132 4.79 3.00 -11.62
C LEU A 132 4.57 4.49 -11.90
N PHE A 133 3.31 4.86 -12.04
CA PHE A 133 2.87 6.24 -12.17
C PHE A 133 2.20 6.68 -10.87
N ILE A 134 2.73 7.76 -10.28
CA ILE A 134 2.22 8.39 -9.06
C ILE A 134 1.79 9.83 -9.40
N PRO A 135 0.48 10.10 -9.51
CA PRO A 135 -0.04 11.44 -9.71
C PRO A 135 0.07 12.24 -8.40
N ARG A 136 0.90 13.29 -8.41
CA ARG A 136 1.20 14.12 -7.23
C ARG A 136 1.46 15.58 -7.61
N SER A 137 1.33 16.48 -6.65
CA SER A 137 1.57 17.91 -6.81
C SER A 137 3.03 18.33 -6.62
N SER A 138 3.81 17.58 -5.84
CA SER A 138 5.21 17.91 -5.52
C SER A 138 6.16 17.65 -6.69
N THR A 139 7.32 18.33 -6.71
CA THR A 139 8.40 18.08 -7.68
C THR A 139 9.61 17.35 -7.07
N ASP A 140 9.46 16.84 -5.84
CA ASP A 140 10.54 16.25 -5.04
C ASP A 140 11.16 14.98 -5.63
N TYR A 141 10.41 14.24 -6.44
CA TYR A 141 10.85 13.10 -7.22
C TYR A 141 10.15 13.14 -8.60
N PRO A 142 10.29 12.17 -9.52
CA PRO A 142 9.50 12.13 -10.75
C PRO A 142 8.20 11.33 -10.57
N SER A 143 7.15 11.67 -11.32
CA SER A 143 5.86 10.95 -11.25
C SER A 143 5.91 9.58 -11.90
N ASN A 144 6.83 9.38 -12.84
CA ASN A 144 7.10 8.09 -13.46
C ASN A 144 8.32 7.47 -12.81
N ILE A 145 8.15 6.22 -12.39
CA ILE A 145 9.16 5.42 -11.71
C ILE A 145 9.22 4.11 -12.48
N ASP A 146 10.42 3.71 -12.88
CA ASP A 146 10.58 2.53 -13.70
C ASP A 146 11.89 1.81 -13.39
N GLY A 147 11.94 0.56 -13.79
CA GLY A 147 13.03 -0.33 -13.47
C GLY A 147 12.71 -1.75 -13.86
N LYS A 148 13.56 -2.68 -13.43
CA LYS A 148 13.26 -4.11 -13.51
C LYS A 148 13.04 -4.63 -12.11
N MET A 149 12.06 -5.52 -11.94
CA MET A 149 11.85 -6.21 -10.68
C MET A 149 11.91 -7.73 -10.88
N VAL A 150 12.38 -8.39 -9.84
CA VAL A 150 12.32 -9.85 -9.73
C VAL A 150 11.60 -10.18 -8.43
N LEU A 151 10.43 -10.79 -8.57
CA LEU A 151 9.62 -11.26 -7.45
C LEU A 151 9.78 -12.77 -7.34
N ASN A 152 10.18 -13.26 -6.18
CA ASN A 152 10.10 -14.67 -5.88
C ASN A 152 8.85 -14.91 -5.02
N LEU A 153 7.98 -15.78 -5.54
CA LEU A 153 6.73 -16.16 -4.91
C LEU A 153 6.83 -17.57 -4.37
N ARG A 154 6.13 -17.84 -3.26
CA ARG A 154 6.08 -19.16 -2.64
C ARG A 154 4.65 -19.47 -2.23
N LYS A 155 4.32 -20.76 -2.20
CA LYS A 155 3.06 -21.26 -1.69
C LYS A 155 3.16 -21.52 -0.18
N SER A 156 2.19 -21.01 0.58
CA SER A 156 2.06 -21.27 2.02
C SER A 156 1.54 -22.68 2.29
N PRO A 157 1.63 -23.18 3.53
CA PRO A 157 1.01 -24.46 3.93
C PRO A 157 -0.51 -24.51 3.68
N GLU A 158 -1.20 -23.38 3.77
CA GLU A 158 -2.63 -23.22 3.48
C GLU A 158 -2.93 -23.19 1.97
N GLY A 159 -1.89 -23.23 1.14
CA GLY A 159 -1.99 -23.25 -0.31
C GLY A 159 -2.12 -21.87 -0.97
N LEU A 160 -1.86 -20.79 -0.23
CA LEU A 160 -1.95 -19.42 -0.72
C LEU A 160 -0.57 -18.92 -1.16
N TRP A 161 -0.51 -18.21 -2.29
CA TRP A 161 0.72 -17.63 -2.81
C TRP A 161 0.98 -16.23 -2.24
N TYR A 162 2.25 -15.91 -2.05
CA TYR A 162 2.69 -14.60 -1.59
C TYR A 162 4.12 -14.29 -2.06
N ILE A 163 4.50 -13.02 -2.08
CA ILE A 163 5.85 -12.55 -2.39
C ILE A 163 6.69 -12.68 -1.13
N TYR A 164 7.72 -13.53 -1.17
CA TYR A 164 8.68 -13.64 -0.06
C TYR A 164 9.98 -12.90 -0.35
N ARG A 165 10.27 -12.57 -1.62
CA ARG A 165 11.43 -11.77 -1.97
C ARG A 165 11.13 -10.83 -3.12
N TRP A 166 11.50 -9.57 -2.95
CA TRP A 166 11.39 -8.53 -3.98
C TRP A 166 12.77 -7.94 -4.23
N ARG A 167 13.31 -8.17 -5.43
CA ARG A 167 14.54 -7.54 -5.93
C ARG A 167 14.21 -6.43 -6.91
N ASP A 168 14.87 -5.29 -6.75
CA ASP A 168 14.77 -4.15 -7.65
C ASP A 168 16.07 -3.94 -8.42
N PHE A 169 15.97 -3.45 -9.65
CA PHE A 169 17.09 -3.07 -10.49
C PHE A 169 16.79 -1.75 -11.20
N SER A 170 17.68 -0.79 -11.02
CA SER A 170 17.61 0.51 -11.65
C SER A 170 17.86 0.38 -13.16
N VAL A 171 17.14 1.20 -13.94
CA VAL A 171 17.44 1.41 -15.36
C VAL A 171 18.13 2.78 -15.47
N LEU A 172 19.14 2.86 -16.32
CA LEU A 172 19.99 4.05 -16.45
C LEU A 172 19.16 5.33 -16.63
N ASN A 173 19.44 6.35 -15.83
CA ASN A 173 18.80 7.68 -15.81
C ASN A 173 17.32 7.72 -15.37
N ASN A 174 16.74 6.60 -14.95
CA ASN A 174 15.36 6.55 -14.49
C ASN A 174 15.30 6.42 -12.97
N PHE A 175 14.22 6.94 -12.38
CA PHE A 175 14.00 6.84 -10.95
C PHE A 175 13.38 5.48 -10.64
N CYS A 176 14.03 4.67 -9.80
CA CYS A 176 13.61 3.31 -9.51
C CYS A 176 12.89 3.17 -8.16
N TRP A 177 12.36 1.98 -7.89
CA TRP A 177 11.60 1.66 -6.70
C TRP A 177 12.47 1.77 -5.44
N SER A 178 13.74 1.39 -5.52
CA SER A 178 14.70 1.57 -4.42
C SER A 178 14.88 3.06 -4.04
N GLN A 179 14.98 3.96 -5.02
CA GLN A 179 15.09 5.40 -4.75
C GLN A 179 13.83 5.95 -4.11
N LEU A 180 12.66 5.50 -4.58
CA LEU A 180 11.39 5.89 -3.98
C LEU A 180 11.32 5.47 -2.51
N LYS A 181 11.69 4.22 -2.22
CA LYS A 181 11.72 3.71 -0.84
C LYS A 181 12.62 4.55 0.06
N LEU A 182 13.84 4.82 -0.37
CA LEU A 182 14.78 5.64 0.38
C LEU A 182 14.20 7.01 0.76
N ARG A 183 13.36 7.60 -0.11
CA ARG A 183 12.70 8.88 0.16
C ARG A 183 11.64 8.81 1.25
N PHE A 184 10.83 7.74 1.27
CA PHE A 184 9.69 7.58 2.17
C PHE A 184 9.99 6.84 3.48
N MET A 185 11.23 6.38 3.63
CA MET A 185 11.77 5.84 4.87
C MET A 185 12.30 6.92 5.83
N GLN A 186 12.50 8.16 5.35
CA GLN A 186 12.96 9.30 6.14
C GLN A 186 11.80 10.05 6.76
#